data_AF-A0A0Q5LQB0-F1
#
_entry.id   AF-A0A0Q5LQB0-F1
#
_cell.length_a   1.000
_cell.length_b   1.000
_cell.length_c   1.000
_cell.angle_alpha   90.00
_cell.angle_beta   90.00
_cell.angle_gamma   90.00
#
_symmetry.space_group_name_H-M   'P 1'
#
loop_
_entity.id
_entity.type
_entity.pdbx_description
1 polymer ?
#
loop_
_entity_poly.entity_id
_entity_poly.type
_entity_poly.pdbx_seq_one_letter_code
_entity_poly.pdbx_strand_id
1 'polypeptide(L)'
;MTEATAPAPAPEFNRFGWVRRLLPRIVIGALIAAALVGVYAVIIGRWDETCWRLIGTIALLVFFSLVSWYDADVSARRAPWFGAVSVTLSAFLLLDGLWKIWAPALDGSVPDDWWWGFFSWMLLVAVTRLGLLHIHLVLNTQRRFTGPIMSKVTLVTLILVGALTVGLATPLVFQHVDFGEAYWRLVGAIAILDALGTILIPLTYTLFGPKRERGPQAPRAVVSPGVVPVAPAFVPGPVAPASDAYASPAAAAAPAAPASAYPNVLTPTGGFRLEWPRYVNGTPLPARPDGSPDFTGVVGY
;
A
#
# COMPACT_ATOMS: atom_id res chain seq x y z
N MET A 1 15.71 59.44 -25.51
CA MET A 1 15.00 58.86 -24.35
C MET A 1 13.63 58.43 -24.85
N THR A 2 13.34 57.14 -24.81
CA THR A 2 12.03 56.56 -25.15
C THR A 2 11.96 55.23 -24.40
N GLU A 3 11.35 55.26 -23.22
CA GLU A 3 11.27 54.13 -22.31
C GLU A 3 10.11 53.23 -22.75
N ALA A 4 10.42 52.02 -23.23
CA ALA A 4 9.41 51.09 -23.72
C ALA A 4 8.77 50.34 -22.53
N THR A 5 7.64 50.85 -22.05
CA THR A 5 6.88 50.24 -20.94
C THR A 5 6.51 48.79 -21.26
N ALA A 6 6.98 47.85 -20.45
CA ALA A 6 6.64 46.44 -20.61
C ALA A 6 5.14 46.21 -20.31
N PRO A 7 4.44 45.37 -21.10
CA PRO A 7 3.02 45.09 -20.87
C PRO A 7 2.83 44.27 -19.58
N ALA A 8 1.85 44.66 -18.78
CA ALA A 8 1.49 43.93 -17.56
C ALA A 8 0.93 42.52 -17.88
N PRO A 9 1.22 41.50 -17.04
CA PRO A 9 0.70 40.15 -17.26
C PRO A 9 -0.82 40.12 -17.17
N ALA A 10 -1.48 39.49 -18.14
CA ALA A 10 -2.93 39.34 -18.15
C ALA A 10 -3.41 38.43 -17.00
N PRO A 11 -4.57 38.71 -16.38
CA PRO A 11 -5.09 37.88 -15.29
C PRO A 11 -5.48 36.50 -15.80
N GLU A 12 -4.85 35.46 -15.26
CA GLU A 12 -5.12 34.07 -15.63
C GLU A 12 -6.51 33.64 -15.11
N PHE A 13 -7.51 33.72 -15.98
CA PHE A 13 -8.88 33.31 -15.66
C PHE A 13 -8.93 31.82 -15.32
N ASN A 14 -9.16 31.51 -14.05
CA ASN A 14 -9.17 30.16 -13.48
C ASN A 14 -10.43 29.34 -13.89
N ARG A 15 -10.55 29.12 -15.21
CA ARG A 15 -11.74 28.65 -15.95
C ARG A 15 -12.30 27.31 -15.46
N PHE A 16 -11.46 26.48 -14.86
CA PHE A 16 -11.79 25.11 -14.48
C PHE A 16 -12.40 24.99 -13.06
N GLY A 17 -12.34 26.05 -12.24
CA GLY A 17 -12.86 26.03 -10.87
C GLY A 17 -14.38 25.80 -10.78
N TRP A 18 -15.14 26.24 -11.78
CA TRP A 18 -16.59 26.01 -11.89
C TRP A 18 -16.90 24.57 -12.33
N VAL A 19 -16.21 24.08 -13.35
CA VAL A 19 -16.34 22.70 -13.88
C VAL A 19 -16.10 21.67 -12.77
N ARG A 20 -15.07 21.87 -11.93
CA ARG A 20 -14.75 20.98 -10.80
C ARG A 20 -15.85 20.89 -9.72
N ARG A 21 -16.82 21.82 -9.72
CA ARG A 21 -18.00 21.82 -8.82
C ARG A 21 -19.29 21.35 -9.51
N LEU A 22 -19.28 21.13 -10.83
CA LEU A 22 -20.46 20.71 -11.61
C LEU A 22 -20.33 19.29 -12.14
N LEU A 23 -19.13 18.87 -12.54
CA LEU A 23 -18.88 17.49 -12.96
C LEU A 23 -19.38 16.47 -11.91
N PRO A 24 -19.14 16.63 -10.59
CA PRO A 24 -19.71 15.72 -9.60
C PRO A 24 -21.25 15.76 -9.55
N ARG A 25 -21.86 16.95 -9.67
CA ARG A 25 -23.33 17.11 -9.60
C ARG A 25 -24.04 16.50 -10.81
N ILE A 26 -23.47 16.67 -12.00
CA ILE A 26 -23.98 16.09 -13.24
C ILE A 26 -23.83 14.57 -13.21
N VAL A 27 -22.69 14.04 -12.75
CA VAL A 27 -22.48 12.60 -12.55
C VAL A 27 -23.46 12.01 -11.53
N ILE A 28 -23.66 12.67 -10.37
CA ILE A 28 -24.64 12.23 -9.36
C ILE A 28 -26.07 12.26 -9.92
N GLY A 29 -26.45 13.33 -10.64
CA GLY A 29 -27.78 13.42 -11.26
C GLY A 29 -28.03 12.35 -12.33
N ALA A 30 -27.02 12.07 -13.18
CA ALA A 30 -27.08 11.01 -14.18
C ALA A 30 -27.16 9.61 -13.54
N LEU A 31 -26.41 9.36 -12.46
CA LEU A 31 -26.48 8.11 -11.70
C LEU A 31 -27.87 7.89 -11.08
N ILE A 32 -28.47 8.94 -10.48
CA ILE A 32 -29.83 8.87 -9.92
C ILE A 32 -30.86 8.60 -11.02
N ALA A 33 -30.78 9.30 -12.15
CA ALA A 33 -31.67 9.08 -13.29
C ALA A 33 -31.55 7.66 -13.86
N ALA A 34 -30.32 7.16 -14.05
CA ALA A 34 -30.08 5.80 -14.53
C ALA A 34 -30.59 4.74 -13.55
N ALA A 35 -30.42 4.95 -12.23
CA ALA A 35 -30.95 4.05 -11.20
C ALA A 35 -32.49 4.01 -11.22
N LEU A 36 -33.17 5.14 -11.37
CA LEU A 36 -34.63 5.20 -11.48
C LEU A 36 -35.15 4.49 -12.74
N VAL A 37 -34.48 4.65 -13.89
CA VAL A 37 -34.80 3.92 -15.13
C VAL A 37 -34.60 2.41 -14.94
N GLY A 38 -33.53 1.99 -14.25
CA GLY A 38 -33.28 0.59 -13.90
C GLY A 38 -34.39 -0.01 -13.02
N VAL A 39 -34.79 0.69 -11.96
CA VAL A 39 -35.89 0.26 -11.08
C VAL A 39 -37.22 0.16 -11.84
N TYR A 40 -37.54 1.14 -12.70
CA TYR A 40 -38.73 1.09 -13.55
C TYR A 40 -38.73 -0.11 -14.51
N ALA A 41 -37.59 -0.39 -15.16
CA ALA A 41 -37.43 -1.55 -16.03
C ALA A 41 -37.56 -2.89 -15.27
N VAL A 42 -37.09 -2.95 -14.02
CA VAL A 42 -37.22 -4.15 -13.14
C VAL A 42 -38.68 -4.40 -12.72
N ILE A 43 -39.48 -3.36 -12.50
CA ILE A 43 -40.89 -3.50 -12.08
C ILE A 43 -41.79 -3.98 -13.23
N ILE A 44 -41.49 -3.59 -14.47
CA ILE A 44 -42.31 -3.89 -15.66
C ILE A 44 -41.72 -5.03 -16.52
N GLY A 45 -40.46 -5.42 -16.25
CA GLY A 45 -39.73 -6.43 -17.00
C GLY A 45 -40.37 -7.82 -16.93
N ARG A 46 -40.27 -8.55 -18.05
CA ARG A 46 -40.52 -10.00 -18.06
C ARG A 46 -39.34 -10.71 -17.41
N TRP A 47 -39.62 -11.67 -16.54
CA TRP A 47 -38.60 -12.47 -15.87
C TRP A 47 -38.36 -13.77 -16.63
N ASP A 48 -37.82 -13.63 -17.84
CA ASP A 48 -37.38 -14.78 -18.63
C ASP A 48 -35.89 -15.13 -18.37
N GLU A 49 -35.50 -16.32 -18.81
CA GLU A 49 -34.14 -16.86 -18.67
C GLU A 49 -33.07 -15.96 -19.33
N THR A 50 -33.44 -15.22 -20.38
CA THR A 50 -32.53 -14.28 -21.06
C THR A 50 -32.27 -13.06 -20.17
N CYS A 51 -33.30 -12.53 -19.51
CA CYS A 51 -33.14 -11.47 -18.52
C CYS A 51 -32.23 -11.90 -17.36
N TRP A 52 -32.36 -13.12 -16.83
CA TRP A 52 -31.45 -13.61 -15.78
C TRP A 52 -29.99 -13.74 -16.25
N ARG A 53 -29.76 -14.24 -17.47
CA ARG A 53 -28.41 -14.29 -18.10
C ARG A 53 -27.80 -12.90 -18.30
N LEU A 54 -28.61 -11.92 -18.72
CA LEU A 54 -28.17 -10.53 -18.86
C LEU A 54 -27.85 -9.88 -17.50
N ILE A 55 -28.70 -10.08 -16.49
CA ILE A 55 -28.46 -9.60 -15.12
C ILE A 55 -27.18 -10.21 -14.54
N GLY A 56 -26.99 -11.53 -14.70
CA GLY A 56 -25.76 -12.23 -14.30
C GLY A 56 -24.51 -11.68 -14.98
N THR A 57 -24.59 -11.41 -16.29
CA THR A 57 -23.49 -10.81 -17.06
C THR A 57 -23.15 -9.39 -16.59
N ILE A 58 -24.17 -8.57 -16.26
CA ILE A 58 -23.96 -7.23 -15.69
C ILE A 58 -23.34 -7.32 -14.29
N ALA A 59 -23.82 -8.21 -13.43
CA ALA A 59 -23.28 -8.42 -12.08
C ALA A 59 -21.82 -8.89 -12.12
N LEU A 60 -21.47 -9.80 -13.04
CA LEU A 60 -20.11 -10.26 -13.31
C LEU A 60 -19.18 -9.09 -13.68
N LEU A 61 -19.60 -8.23 -14.62
CA LEU A 61 -18.82 -7.05 -15.05
C LEU A 61 -18.66 -6.01 -13.93
N VAL A 62 -19.71 -5.76 -13.14
CA VAL A 62 -19.64 -4.88 -11.96
C VAL A 62 -18.66 -5.43 -10.92
N PHE A 63 -18.75 -6.73 -10.61
CA PHE A 63 -17.83 -7.40 -9.68
C PHE A 63 -16.37 -7.25 -10.14
N PHE A 64 -16.06 -7.52 -11.41
CA PHE A 64 -14.71 -7.35 -11.94
C PHE A 64 -14.26 -5.89 -12.02
N SER A 65 -15.17 -4.93 -12.17
CA SER A 65 -14.84 -3.50 -12.08
C SER A 65 -14.38 -3.12 -10.66
N LEU A 66 -15.10 -3.56 -9.62
CA LEU A 66 -14.70 -3.34 -8.22
C LEU A 66 -13.38 -4.04 -7.87
N VAL A 67 -13.20 -5.28 -8.35
CA VAL A 67 -11.96 -6.06 -8.13
C VAL A 67 -10.76 -5.44 -8.86
N SER A 68 -10.95 -4.94 -10.09
CA SER A 68 -9.91 -4.23 -10.85
C SER A 68 -9.50 -2.92 -10.16
N TRP A 69 -10.45 -2.19 -9.59
CA TRP A 69 -10.17 -0.99 -8.78
C TRP A 69 -9.39 -1.30 -7.50
N TYR A 70 -9.72 -2.41 -6.81
CA TYR A 70 -8.96 -2.89 -5.66
C TYR A 70 -7.53 -3.30 -6.04
N ASP A 71 -7.38 -4.09 -7.10
CA ASP A 71 -6.07 -4.52 -7.61
C ASP A 71 -5.22 -3.33 -8.11
N ALA A 72 -5.84 -2.21 -8.53
CA ALA A 72 -5.14 -0.97 -8.87
C ALA A 72 -4.51 -0.27 -7.64
N ASP A 73 -5.23 -0.06 -6.53
CA ASP A 73 -4.63 0.50 -5.30
C ASP A 73 -3.59 -0.44 -4.68
N VAL A 74 -3.83 -1.75 -4.75
CA VAL A 74 -2.90 -2.76 -4.25
C VAL A 74 -1.62 -2.83 -5.09
N SER A 75 -1.71 -2.76 -6.42
CA SER A 75 -0.54 -2.82 -7.32
C SER A 75 0.29 -1.55 -7.33
N ALA A 76 -0.32 -0.37 -7.19
CA ALA A 76 0.36 0.93 -7.08
C ALA A 76 1.39 1.00 -5.91
N ARG A 77 1.33 0.07 -4.96
CA ARG A 77 2.20 -0.01 -3.77
C ARG A 77 3.19 -1.19 -3.82
N ARG A 78 3.28 -1.94 -4.93
CA ARG A 78 3.87 -3.30 -4.98
C ARG A 78 4.69 -3.59 -6.24
N ALA A 79 5.32 -4.76 -6.26
CA ALA A 79 6.11 -5.24 -7.39
C ALA A 79 5.21 -5.56 -8.60
N PRO A 80 5.61 -5.21 -9.84
CA PRO A 80 4.71 -5.24 -11.00
C PRO A 80 4.20 -6.63 -11.38
N TRP A 81 4.96 -7.69 -11.08
CA TRP A 81 4.56 -9.07 -11.35
C TRP A 81 3.26 -9.46 -10.63
N PHE A 82 2.99 -8.91 -9.44
CA PHE A 82 1.78 -9.23 -8.67
C PHE A 82 0.53 -8.69 -9.37
N GLY A 83 0.62 -7.49 -9.97
CA GLY A 83 -0.44 -6.92 -10.80
C GLY A 83 -0.73 -7.78 -12.03
N ALA A 84 0.32 -8.21 -12.75
CA ALA A 84 0.17 -9.06 -13.92
C ALA A 84 -0.50 -10.42 -13.59
N VAL A 85 -0.12 -11.05 -12.48
CA VAL A 85 -0.77 -12.29 -12.00
C VAL A 85 -2.23 -12.04 -11.65
N SER A 86 -2.54 -11.01 -10.87
CA SER A 86 -3.93 -10.74 -10.46
C SER A 86 -4.83 -10.35 -11.63
N VAL A 87 -4.32 -9.60 -12.62
CA VAL A 87 -5.05 -9.28 -13.86
C VAL A 87 -5.31 -10.53 -14.70
N THR A 88 -4.31 -11.40 -14.88
CA THR A 88 -4.46 -12.67 -15.62
C THR A 88 -5.50 -13.57 -14.96
N LEU A 89 -5.44 -13.67 -13.63
CA LEU A 89 -6.36 -14.47 -12.83
C LEU A 89 -7.78 -13.87 -12.80
N SER A 90 -7.90 -12.54 -12.89
CA SER A 90 -9.19 -11.85 -13.07
C SER A 90 -9.81 -12.17 -14.44
N ALA A 91 -9.01 -12.12 -15.51
CA ALA A 91 -9.47 -12.43 -16.85
C ALA A 91 -9.94 -13.90 -16.96
N PHE A 92 -9.20 -14.84 -16.36
CA PHE A 92 -9.61 -16.25 -16.28
C PHE A 92 -10.96 -16.42 -15.55
N LEU A 93 -11.11 -15.86 -14.35
CA LEU A 93 -12.34 -15.97 -13.56
C LEU A 93 -13.55 -15.26 -14.22
N LEU A 94 -13.32 -14.24 -15.04
CA LEU A 94 -14.35 -13.58 -15.85
C LEU A 94 -14.80 -14.48 -17.00
N LEU A 95 -13.87 -15.13 -17.71
CA LEU A 95 -14.19 -16.06 -18.79
C LEU A 95 -14.91 -17.31 -18.28
N ASP A 96 -14.49 -17.88 -17.15
CA ASP A 96 -15.18 -19.01 -16.51
C ASP A 96 -16.59 -18.62 -16.02
N GLY A 97 -16.76 -17.43 -15.43
CA GLY A 97 -18.08 -16.92 -15.03
C GLY A 97 -19.02 -16.68 -16.22
N LEU A 98 -18.51 -16.08 -17.30
CA LEU A 98 -19.28 -15.87 -18.53
C LEU A 98 -19.64 -17.21 -19.20
N TRP A 99 -18.72 -18.18 -19.19
CA TRP A 99 -18.97 -19.54 -19.67
C TRP A 99 -20.08 -20.22 -18.85
N LYS A 100 -20.03 -20.19 -17.51
CA LYS A 100 -21.07 -20.79 -16.65
C LYS A 100 -22.45 -20.12 -16.81
N ILE A 101 -22.51 -18.83 -17.13
CA ILE A 101 -23.78 -18.12 -17.43
C ILE A 101 -24.37 -18.52 -18.79
N TRP A 102 -23.55 -18.83 -19.79
CA TRP A 102 -24.01 -19.04 -21.17
C TRP A 102 -23.90 -20.48 -21.70
N ALA A 103 -23.15 -21.39 -21.08
CA ALA A 103 -23.01 -22.77 -21.55
C ALA A 103 -24.36 -23.53 -21.62
N PRO A 104 -25.28 -23.43 -20.62
CA PRO A 104 -26.62 -24.02 -20.73
C PRO A 104 -27.50 -23.41 -21.84
N ALA A 105 -27.06 -22.34 -22.51
CA ALA A 105 -27.72 -21.82 -23.71
C ALA A 105 -27.30 -22.57 -24.99
N LEU A 106 -26.14 -23.24 -24.97
CA LEU A 106 -25.44 -23.75 -26.14
C LEU A 106 -25.56 -25.27 -26.29
N ASP A 107 -25.69 -26.00 -25.18
CA ASP A 107 -25.84 -27.46 -25.15
C ASP A 107 -27.31 -27.93 -25.02
N GLY A 108 -28.22 -27.06 -24.61
CA GLY A 108 -29.63 -27.40 -24.39
C GLY A 108 -29.90 -28.17 -23.09
N SER A 109 -28.97 -28.13 -22.13
CA SER A 109 -29.14 -28.70 -20.79
C SER A 109 -30.28 -28.04 -20.00
N VAL A 110 -30.82 -28.78 -19.03
CA VAL A 110 -31.99 -28.35 -18.23
C VAL A 110 -31.53 -27.32 -17.18
N PRO A 111 -32.26 -26.22 -16.91
CA PRO A 111 -31.77 -25.12 -16.08
C PRO A 111 -31.58 -25.40 -14.57
N ASP A 112 -31.97 -26.58 -14.09
CA ASP A 112 -32.20 -26.87 -12.66
C ASP A 112 -30.95 -26.66 -11.78
N ASP A 113 -29.75 -26.83 -12.34
CA ASP A 113 -28.45 -26.65 -11.64
C ASP A 113 -27.91 -25.20 -11.65
N TRP A 114 -28.61 -24.23 -12.24
CA TRP A 114 -28.13 -22.83 -12.38
C TRP A 114 -27.57 -22.23 -11.08
N TRP A 115 -28.30 -22.41 -9.97
CA TRP A 115 -27.89 -21.92 -8.65
C TRP A 115 -26.56 -22.54 -8.18
N TRP A 116 -26.36 -23.83 -8.43
CA TRP A 116 -25.13 -24.52 -8.09
C TRP A 116 -23.96 -24.03 -8.96
N GLY A 117 -24.20 -23.79 -10.25
CA GLY A 117 -23.25 -23.14 -11.15
C GLY A 117 -22.75 -21.79 -10.61
N PHE A 118 -23.68 -20.92 -10.18
CA PHE A 118 -23.37 -19.62 -9.58
C PHE A 118 -22.60 -19.73 -8.25
N PHE A 119 -23.04 -20.58 -7.32
CA PHE A 119 -22.36 -20.74 -6.02
C PHE A 119 -20.97 -21.37 -6.18
N SER A 120 -20.81 -22.31 -7.10
CA SER A 120 -19.52 -22.92 -7.45
C SER A 120 -18.55 -21.89 -8.05
N TRP A 121 -19.02 -20.99 -8.92
CA TRP A 121 -18.22 -19.87 -9.41
C TRP A 121 -17.84 -18.87 -8.30
N MET A 122 -18.79 -18.52 -7.42
CA MET A 122 -18.49 -17.68 -6.25
C MET A 122 -17.45 -18.30 -5.31
N LEU A 123 -17.51 -19.62 -5.11
CA LEU A 123 -16.49 -20.37 -4.36
C LEU A 123 -15.14 -20.40 -5.10
N LEU A 124 -15.12 -20.55 -6.43
CA LEU A 124 -13.89 -20.52 -7.23
C LEU A 124 -13.17 -19.18 -7.08
N VAL A 125 -13.94 -18.08 -7.19
CA VAL A 125 -13.46 -16.71 -6.95
C VAL A 125 -12.97 -16.55 -5.51
N ALA A 126 -13.72 -17.02 -4.51
CA ALA A 126 -13.35 -16.91 -3.10
C ALA A 126 -12.05 -17.67 -2.76
N VAL A 127 -11.94 -18.94 -3.17
CA VAL A 127 -10.73 -19.77 -3.03
C VAL A 127 -9.53 -19.09 -3.68
N THR A 128 -9.70 -18.60 -4.90
CA THR A 128 -8.62 -18.03 -5.70
C THR A 128 -8.15 -16.67 -5.15
N ARG A 129 -9.07 -15.84 -4.64
CA ARG A 129 -8.74 -14.58 -3.94
C ARG A 129 -8.16 -14.83 -2.55
N LEU A 130 -8.60 -15.87 -1.84
CA LEU A 130 -8.03 -16.28 -0.55
C LEU A 130 -6.59 -16.76 -0.73
N GLY A 131 -6.30 -17.54 -1.79
CA GLY A 131 -4.94 -17.94 -2.17
C GLY A 131 -4.01 -16.75 -2.44
N LEU A 132 -4.47 -15.76 -3.22
CA LEU A 132 -3.72 -14.51 -3.44
C LEU A 132 -3.49 -13.73 -2.13
N LEU A 133 -4.52 -13.62 -1.28
CA LEU A 133 -4.43 -12.95 0.03
C LEU A 133 -3.45 -13.68 0.96
N HIS A 134 -3.42 -15.01 0.91
CA HIS A 134 -2.53 -15.82 1.73
C HIS A 134 -1.07 -15.70 1.26
N ILE A 135 -0.82 -15.81 -0.06
CA ILE A 135 0.48 -15.48 -0.68
C ILE A 135 0.96 -14.08 -0.24
N HIS A 136 0.07 -13.10 -0.28
CA HIS A 136 0.34 -11.72 0.13
C HIS A 136 0.67 -11.60 1.63
N LEU A 137 -0.05 -12.32 2.50
CA LEU A 137 0.20 -12.36 3.95
C LEU A 137 1.58 -12.94 4.28
N VAL A 138 1.94 -14.05 3.62
CA VAL A 138 3.24 -14.73 3.75
C VAL A 138 4.39 -13.83 3.26
N LEU A 139 4.25 -13.22 2.08
CA LEU A 139 5.25 -12.28 1.54
C LEU A 139 5.39 -11.01 2.39
N ASN A 140 4.29 -10.49 2.96
CA ASN A 140 4.33 -9.35 3.89
C ASN A 140 5.05 -9.72 5.19
N THR A 141 4.86 -10.96 5.67
CA THR A 141 5.56 -11.48 6.86
C THR A 141 7.06 -11.62 6.61
N GLN A 142 7.49 -12.08 5.43
CA GLN A 142 8.91 -12.17 5.08
C GLN A 142 9.64 -10.83 5.01
N ARG A 143 8.95 -9.72 4.71
CA ARG A 143 9.58 -8.38 4.74
C ARG A 143 10.10 -7.96 6.12
N ARG A 144 9.78 -8.70 7.18
CA ARG A 144 10.36 -8.53 8.53
C ARG A 144 11.50 -9.51 8.85
N PHE A 145 11.71 -10.57 8.07
CA PHE A 145 12.49 -11.75 8.47
C PHE A 145 13.45 -12.24 7.36
N THR A 146 14.47 -11.45 7.03
CA THR A 146 15.45 -11.70 5.96
C THR A 146 16.46 -12.84 6.27
N GLY A 147 16.01 -13.96 6.82
CA GLY A 147 16.84 -15.13 7.13
C GLY A 147 16.88 -16.15 5.98
N PRO A 148 18.05 -16.71 5.61
CA PRO A 148 18.15 -17.65 4.47
C PRO A 148 17.38 -18.96 4.70
N ILE A 149 17.26 -19.42 5.96
CA ILE A 149 16.42 -20.56 6.33
C ILE A 149 14.93 -20.20 6.19
N MET A 150 14.55 -18.99 6.62
CA MET A 150 13.17 -18.50 6.57
C MET A 150 12.65 -18.34 5.14
N SER A 151 13.53 -17.94 4.22
CA SER A 151 13.25 -17.89 2.78
C SER A 151 12.91 -19.27 2.20
N LYS A 152 13.63 -20.33 2.59
CA LYS A 152 13.31 -21.71 2.18
C LYS A 152 11.95 -22.18 2.72
N VAL A 153 11.68 -21.97 4.01
CA VAL A 153 10.38 -22.32 4.63
C VAL A 153 9.25 -21.60 3.90
N THR A 154 9.42 -20.31 3.63
CA THR A 154 8.42 -19.51 2.90
C THR A 154 8.21 -19.99 1.47
N LEU A 155 9.27 -20.36 0.75
CA LEU A 155 9.13 -20.92 -0.61
C LEU A 155 8.31 -22.22 -0.59
N VAL A 156 8.49 -23.07 0.43
CA VAL A 156 7.67 -24.27 0.63
C VAL A 156 6.20 -23.89 0.93
N THR A 157 5.94 -22.98 1.87
CA THR A 157 4.58 -22.49 2.14
C THR A 157 3.93 -21.87 0.90
N LEU A 158 4.66 -21.06 0.12
CA LEU A 158 4.17 -20.42 -1.09
C LEU A 158 3.74 -21.45 -2.15
N ILE A 159 4.57 -22.49 -2.38
CA ILE A 159 4.23 -23.61 -3.27
C ILE A 159 3.00 -24.35 -2.74
N LEU A 160 2.89 -24.53 -1.43
CA LEU A 160 1.81 -25.29 -0.81
C LEU A 160 0.47 -24.54 -0.84
N VAL A 161 0.44 -23.24 -0.56
CA VAL A 161 -0.72 -22.36 -0.79
C VAL A 161 -1.13 -22.39 -2.26
N GLY A 162 -0.16 -22.35 -3.19
CA GLY A 162 -0.42 -22.46 -4.62
C GLY A 162 -1.07 -23.80 -5.00
N ALA A 163 -0.51 -24.91 -4.53
CA ALA A 163 -1.03 -26.26 -4.76
C ALA A 163 -2.42 -26.46 -4.13
N LEU A 164 -2.66 -25.91 -2.94
CA LEU A 164 -3.97 -25.91 -2.28
C LEU A 164 -5.01 -25.12 -3.08
N THR A 165 -4.62 -23.92 -3.54
CA THR A 165 -5.51 -23.04 -4.32
C THR A 165 -5.89 -23.72 -5.64
N VAL A 166 -4.93 -24.34 -6.34
CA VAL A 166 -5.21 -25.11 -7.56
C VAL A 166 -6.06 -26.35 -7.25
N GLY A 167 -5.73 -27.11 -6.21
CA GLY A 167 -6.48 -28.31 -5.80
C GLY A 167 -7.92 -28.06 -5.34
N LEU A 168 -8.23 -26.85 -4.87
CA LEU A 168 -9.61 -26.43 -4.58
C LEU A 168 -10.30 -25.78 -5.79
N ALA A 169 -9.55 -25.11 -6.67
CA ALA A 169 -10.10 -24.50 -7.88
C ALA A 169 -10.48 -25.52 -8.97
N THR A 170 -9.68 -26.58 -9.16
CA THR A 170 -9.91 -27.60 -10.20
C THR A 170 -11.32 -28.22 -10.18
N PRO A 171 -11.85 -28.74 -9.05
CA PRO A 171 -13.21 -29.30 -9.02
C PRO A 171 -14.33 -28.26 -9.20
N LEU A 172 -14.06 -26.97 -8.94
CA LEU A 172 -15.04 -25.89 -9.12
C LEU A 172 -15.13 -25.43 -10.59
N VAL A 173 -14.03 -25.54 -11.33
CA VAL A 173 -14.03 -25.43 -12.81
C VAL A 173 -14.71 -26.67 -13.41
N PHE A 174 -14.16 -27.87 -13.15
CA PHE A 174 -14.56 -29.13 -13.77
C PHE A 174 -15.65 -29.88 -12.99
N GLN A 175 -16.81 -29.26 -12.86
CA GLN A 175 -17.96 -29.75 -12.08
C GLN A 175 -18.46 -31.15 -12.50
N HIS A 176 -18.30 -31.50 -13.77
CA HIS A 176 -18.77 -32.77 -14.37
C HIS A 176 -17.77 -33.93 -14.23
N VAL A 177 -16.72 -33.80 -13.41
CA VAL A 177 -15.68 -34.81 -13.23
C VAL A 177 -15.70 -35.32 -11.80
N ASP A 178 -15.93 -36.62 -11.61
CA ASP A 178 -15.89 -37.25 -10.29
C ASP A 178 -14.45 -37.37 -9.77
N PHE A 179 -14.04 -36.41 -8.94
CA PHE A 179 -12.77 -36.46 -8.22
C PHE A 179 -12.84 -37.50 -7.11
N GLY A 180 -12.36 -38.71 -7.40
CA GLY A 180 -12.35 -39.84 -6.46
C GLY A 180 -11.54 -39.58 -5.18
N GLU A 181 -11.85 -40.34 -4.12
CA GLU A 181 -11.34 -40.23 -2.74
C GLU A 181 -9.84 -39.89 -2.58
N ALA A 182 -8.97 -40.45 -3.43
CA ALA A 182 -7.53 -40.16 -3.40
C ALA A 182 -7.19 -38.67 -3.63
N TYR A 183 -8.00 -37.97 -4.45
CA TYR A 183 -7.87 -36.55 -4.72
C TYR A 183 -8.17 -35.71 -3.48
N TRP A 184 -9.31 -35.95 -2.84
CA TRP A 184 -9.73 -35.24 -1.63
C TRP A 184 -8.77 -35.48 -0.45
N ARG A 185 -8.21 -36.69 -0.35
CA ARG A 185 -7.13 -36.99 0.62
C ARG A 185 -5.86 -36.18 0.33
N LEU A 186 -5.45 -36.04 -0.94
CA LEU A 186 -4.28 -35.24 -1.31
C LEU A 186 -4.50 -33.74 -1.01
N VAL A 187 -5.65 -33.18 -1.41
CA VAL A 187 -6.00 -31.78 -1.13
C VAL A 187 -6.12 -31.52 0.37
N GLY A 188 -6.72 -32.44 1.13
CA GLY A 188 -6.80 -32.37 2.59
C GLY A 188 -5.44 -32.45 3.29
N ALA A 189 -4.54 -33.32 2.83
CA ALA A 189 -3.17 -33.41 3.36
C ALA A 189 -2.36 -32.13 3.08
N ILE A 190 -2.51 -31.56 1.88
CA ILE A 190 -1.93 -30.25 1.51
C ILE A 190 -2.49 -29.14 2.43
N ALA A 191 -3.81 -29.11 2.66
CA ALA A 191 -4.45 -28.12 3.53
C ALA A 191 -3.97 -28.20 4.99
N ILE A 192 -3.81 -29.40 5.54
CA ILE A 192 -3.27 -29.62 6.90
C ILE A 192 -1.81 -29.15 6.99
N LEU A 193 -0.99 -29.44 5.98
CA LEU A 193 0.40 -29.01 5.95
C LEU A 193 0.54 -27.48 5.81
N ASP A 194 -0.42 -26.82 5.13
CA ASP A 194 -0.46 -25.36 4.98
C ASP A 194 -0.90 -24.66 6.28
N ALA A 195 -1.93 -25.21 6.94
CA ALA A 195 -2.31 -24.81 8.30
C ALA A 195 -1.16 -25.00 9.31
N LEU A 196 -0.37 -26.07 9.17
CA LEU A 196 0.82 -26.29 9.99
C LEU A 196 1.91 -25.25 9.68
N GLY A 197 2.23 -25.01 8.40
CA GLY A 197 3.26 -24.07 7.97
C GLY A 197 2.97 -22.63 8.43
N THR A 198 1.72 -22.19 8.33
CA THR A 198 1.28 -20.87 8.78
C THR A 198 1.37 -20.68 10.30
N ILE A 199 1.06 -21.72 11.08
CA ILE A 199 1.17 -21.70 12.56
C ILE A 199 2.64 -21.77 13.00
N LEU A 200 3.50 -22.49 12.26
CA LEU A 200 4.91 -22.65 12.61
C LEU A 200 5.70 -21.35 12.48
N ILE A 201 5.43 -20.55 11.44
CA ILE A 201 6.11 -19.26 11.18
C ILE A 201 6.14 -18.31 12.40
N PRO A 202 5.01 -17.95 13.04
CA PRO A 202 5.02 -17.11 14.24
C PRO A 202 5.57 -17.84 15.48
N LEU A 203 5.39 -19.15 15.60
CA LEU A 203 5.89 -19.94 16.75
C LEU A 203 7.42 -20.03 16.75
N THR A 204 8.05 -20.28 15.60
CA THR A 204 9.50 -20.21 15.44
C THR A 204 10.00 -18.79 15.73
N TYR A 205 9.25 -17.75 15.38
CA TYR A 205 9.61 -16.37 15.72
C TYR A 205 9.45 -16.04 17.23
N THR A 206 8.48 -16.59 17.97
CA THR A 206 8.40 -16.35 19.41
C THR A 206 9.47 -17.12 20.19
N LEU A 207 9.92 -18.27 19.70
CA LEU A 207 10.97 -19.09 20.33
C LEU A 207 12.40 -18.64 19.98
N PHE A 208 12.65 -18.24 18.73
CA PHE A 208 13.99 -17.90 18.21
C PHE A 208 14.11 -16.45 17.72
N GLY A 209 13.09 -15.62 17.91
CA GLY A 209 13.11 -14.21 17.52
C GLY A 209 14.25 -13.46 18.21
N PRO A 210 14.99 -12.58 17.51
CA PRO A 210 16.11 -11.87 18.09
C PRO A 210 15.63 -11.07 19.30
N LYS A 211 16.14 -11.45 20.47
CA LYS A 211 15.93 -10.75 21.74
C LYS A 211 16.30 -9.29 21.51
N ARG A 212 15.29 -8.40 21.45
CA ARG A 212 15.51 -6.96 21.28
C ARG A 212 16.52 -6.52 22.34
N GLU A 213 17.73 -6.21 21.89
CA GLU A 213 18.67 -5.52 22.74
C GLU A 213 18.00 -4.22 23.16
N ARG A 214 17.89 -4.02 24.47
CA ARG A 214 17.57 -2.70 24.99
C ARG A 214 18.79 -1.85 24.67
N GLY A 215 18.76 -1.21 23.50
CA GLY A 215 19.75 -0.22 23.08
C GLY A 215 20.00 0.70 24.29
N PRO A 216 21.27 0.95 24.66
CA PRO A 216 21.63 1.33 26.02
C PRO A 216 20.69 2.39 26.57
N GLN A 217 20.02 2.09 27.70
CA GLN A 217 19.23 3.10 28.40
C GLN A 217 20.22 4.18 28.83
N ALA A 218 20.26 5.28 28.08
CA ALA A 218 21.13 6.41 28.34
C ALA A 218 20.99 6.75 29.83
N PRO A 219 22.10 6.71 30.60
CA PRO A 219 22.03 6.59 32.05
C PRO A 219 21.17 7.71 32.59
N ARG A 220 20.00 7.34 33.13
CA ARG A 220 18.96 8.28 33.56
C ARG A 220 19.61 9.22 34.56
N ALA A 221 19.84 10.47 34.16
CA ALA A 221 20.57 11.43 34.96
C ALA A 221 19.91 11.52 36.34
N VAL A 222 20.57 10.96 37.34
CA VAL A 222 20.15 11.07 38.73
C VAL A 222 20.42 12.51 39.10
N VAL A 223 19.37 13.32 39.07
CA VAL A 223 19.43 14.72 39.53
C VAL A 223 19.60 14.68 41.04
N SER A 224 20.86 14.63 41.49
CA SER A 224 21.23 14.78 42.89
C SER A 224 20.67 16.11 43.40
N PRO A 225 19.72 16.11 44.37
CA PRO A 225 19.18 17.36 44.88
C PRO A 225 20.24 18.06 45.73
N GLY A 226 20.77 19.19 45.26
CA GLY A 226 21.61 20.06 46.08
C GLY A 226 23.04 20.30 45.59
N VAL A 227 23.20 20.89 44.40
CA VAL A 227 24.23 21.92 44.20
C VAL A 227 23.57 23.12 43.51
N VAL A 228 23.47 24.24 44.21
CA VAL A 228 23.10 25.52 43.60
C VAL A 228 24.39 26.18 43.10
N PRO A 229 24.56 26.45 41.80
CA PRO A 229 25.78 27.07 41.30
C PRO A 229 25.82 28.54 41.71
N VAL A 230 26.58 28.84 42.77
CA VAL A 230 26.94 30.21 43.15
C VAL A 230 27.84 30.78 42.05
N ALA A 231 27.45 31.91 41.46
CA ALA A 231 28.28 32.60 40.48
C ALA A 231 29.57 33.13 41.15
N PRO A 232 30.76 32.90 40.59
CA PRO A 232 32.02 33.37 41.18
C PRO A 232 32.10 34.90 41.13
N ALA A 233 32.42 35.52 42.27
CA ALA A 233 32.66 36.95 42.36
C ALA A 233 33.95 37.34 41.61
N PHE A 234 33.93 38.49 40.93
CA PHE A 234 35.07 39.00 40.18
C PHE A 234 36.18 39.48 41.12
N VAL A 235 37.37 38.87 41.01
CA VAL A 235 38.59 39.30 41.72
C VAL A 235 39.64 39.71 40.67
N PRO A 236 40.09 40.98 40.65
CA PRO A 236 41.10 41.43 39.68
C PRO A 236 42.49 40.91 40.06
N GLY A 237 43.07 40.05 39.21
CA GLY A 237 44.46 39.60 39.31
C GLY A 237 45.46 40.51 38.60
N PRO A 238 46.77 40.46 38.93
CA PRO A 238 47.80 41.28 38.27
C PRO A 238 48.01 40.92 36.80
N VAL A 239 48.44 41.91 36.01
CA VAL A 239 48.69 41.76 34.56
C VAL A 239 50.01 41.02 34.31
N ALA A 240 49.97 39.97 33.49
CA ALA A 240 51.16 39.33 32.92
C ALA A 240 51.40 39.83 31.48
N PRO A 241 52.66 40.07 31.05
CA PRO A 241 52.97 40.48 29.69
C PRO A 241 52.77 39.34 28.69
N ALA A 242 52.45 39.71 27.45
CA ALA A 242 52.09 38.77 26.38
C ALA A 242 53.30 38.03 25.78
N SER A 243 53.01 36.88 25.15
CA SER A 243 53.85 36.24 24.15
C SER A 243 53.01 35.90 22.91
N ASP A 244 53.54 36.19 21.73
CA ASP A 244 52.76 36.12 20.49
C ASP A 244 52.51 34.69 20.02
N ALA A 245 51.25 34.27 20.04
CA ALA A 245 50.77 33.07 19.35
C ALA A 245 49.96 33.49 18.10
N TYR A 246 50.35 32.97 16.93
CA TYR A 246 49.76 33.34 15.65
C TYR A 246 48.24 33.11 15.62
N ALA A 247 47.48 34.19 15.40
CA ALA A 247 46.03 34.13 15.28
C ALA A 247 45.62 33.59 13.90
N SER A 248 45.11 32.35 13.86
CA SER A 248 44.24 31.93 12.75
C SER A 248 43.00 32.84 12.72
N PRO A 249 42.58 33.35 11.55
CA PRO A 249 41.42 34.24 11.47
C PRO A 249 40.16 33.51 11.92
N ALA A 250 39.52 34.02 12.97
CA ALA A 250 38.26 33.48 13.46
C ALA A 250 37.18 33.67 12.39
N ALA A 251 36.67 32.56 11.83
CA ALA A 251 35.49 32.60 10.99
C ALA A 251 34.32 33.20 11.79
N ALA A 252 33.71 34.26 11.27
CA ALA A 252 32.60 34.94 11.95
C ALA A 252 31.48 33.94 12.25
N ALA A 253 31.02 33.91 13.51
CA ALA A 253 29.99 32.98 13.95
C ALA A 253 28.68 33.28 13.21
N ALA A 254 28.35 32.46 12.20
CA ALA A 254 27.09 32.55 11.49
C ALA A 254 25.92 32.37 12.47
N PRO A 255 24.82 33.12 12.32
CA PRO A 255 23.68 33.00 13.22
C PRO A 255 23.13 31.56 13.21
N ALA A 256 22.89 31.01 14.40
CA ALA A 256 22.46 29.63 14.55
C ALA A 256 21.12 29.39 13.84
N ALA A 257 21.12 28.47 12.86
CA ALA A 257 19.94 28.16 12.07
C ALA A 257 18.79 27.63 12.97
N PRO A 258 17.53 28.04 12.73
CA PRO A 258 16.39 27.59 13.51
C PRO A 258 16.15 26.08 13.37
N ALA A 259 15.63 25.46 14.42
CA ALA A 259 15.54 24.02 14.50
C ALA A 259 14.46 23.43 13.55
N SER A 260 14.93 22.85 12.45
CA SER A 260 14.40 21.64 11.79
C SER A 260 13.07 21.75 10.96
N ALA A 261 13.14 21.58 9.63
CA ALA A 261 11.99 21.63 8.69
C ALA A 261 12.05 20.67 7.45
N TYR A 262 11.78 19.39 7.72
CA TYR A 262 11.47 18.18 6.91
C TYR A 262 12.53 17.59 5.95
N PRO A 263 13.13 16.43 6.32
CA PRO A 263 12.47 15.13 6.09
C PRO A 263 11.99 14.38 7.35
N ASN A 264 11.27 13.27 7.12
CA ASN A 264 10.43 12.56 8.08
C ASN A 264 11.12 11.39 8.82
N VAL A 265 11.62 11.63 10.02
CA VAL A 265 12.02 10.55 10.95
C VAL A 265 10.82 10.16 11.82
N LEU A 266 10.47 8.87 11.82
CA LEU A 266 9.43 8.31 12.70
C LEU A 266 9.90 8.32 14.16
N THR A 267 9.24 9.11 15.00
CA THR A 267 9.46 9.05 16.46
C THR A 267 8.86 7.76 17.07
N PRO A 268 9.35 7.29 18.23
CA PRO A 268 8.80 6.09 18.91
C PRO A 268 7.30 6.15 19.24
N THR A 269 6.72 7.36 19.23
CA THR A 269 5.29 7.64 19.50
C THR A 269 4.47 7.84 18.21
N GLY A 270 5.05 7.57 17.02
CA GLY A 270 4.32 7.62 15.74
C GLY A 270 4.17 9.01 15.10
N GLY A 271 4.76 10.05 15.68
CA GLY A 271 4.76 11.40 15.11
C GLY A 271 5.84 11.59 14.03
N PHE A 272 5.45 12.19 12.91
CA PHE A 272 6.35 12.66 11.85
C PHE A 272 7.04 13.97 12.27
N ARG A 273 8.35 13.92 12.56
CA ARG A 273 9.15 15.14 12.77
C ARG A 273 9.81 15.58 11.46
N LEU A 274 9.91 16.89 11.30
CA LEU A 274 10.53 17.59 10.19
C LEU A 274 12.00 17.96 10.56
N GLU A 275 12.99 17.70 9.68
CA GLU A 275 14.43 18.12 9.76
C GLU A 275 14.90 19.03 8.58
N TRP A 276 15.79 20.02 8.77
CA TRP A 276 16.12 20.99 7.70
C TRP A 276 16.87 20.35 6.49
N PRO A 277 16.64 20.78 5.23
CA PRO A 277 17.31 20.25 4.04
C PRO A 277 18.85 20.36 4.06
N ARG A 278 19.52 19.39 3.42
CA ARG A 278 20.99 19.28 3.39
C ARG A 278 21.49 18.93 1.99
N TYR A 279 22.70 19.37 1.68
CA TYR A 279 23.50 18.90 0.55
C TYR A 279 23.92 17.43 0.75
N VAL A 280 24.34 16.77 -0.34
CA VAL A 280 24.77 15.34 -0.34
C VAL A 280 25.96 15.07 0.60
N ASN A 281 26.79 16.07 0.87
CA ASN A 281 27.90 16.02 1.84
C ASN A 281 27.46 16.19 3.32
N GLY A 282 26.16 16.32 3.60
CA GLY A 282 25.60 16.48 4.95
C GLY A 282 25.54 17.93 5.48
N THR A 283 26.09 18.90 4.76
CA THR A 283 26.00 20.34 5.10
C THR A 283 24.55 20.83 4.95
N PRO A 284 23.96 21.56 5.91
CA PRO A 284 22.62 22.13 5.75
C PRO A 284 22.60 23.20 4.64
N LEU A 285 21.46 23.33 3.96
CA LEU A 285 21.27 24.44 3.01
C LEU A 285 21.22 25.78 3.76
N PRO A 286 21.79 26.87 3.22
CA PRO A 286 21.63 28.19 3.80
C PRO A 286 20.17 28.65 3.74
N ALA A 287 19.74 29.44 4.73
CA ALA A 287 18.42 30.03 4.77
C ALA A 287 18.43 31.44 4.15
N ARG A 288 17.40 31.75 3.35
CA ARG A 288 17.13 33.10 2.85
C ARG A 288 16.51 33.99 3.94
N PRO A 289 16.47 35.33 3.75
CA PRO A 289 15.84 36.25 4.70
C PRO A 289 14.34 36.01 4.96
N ASP A 290 13.65 35.27 4.09
CA ASP A 290 12.24 34.85 4.25
C ASP A 290 12.07 33.52 5.03
N GLY A 291 13.18 32.89 5.45
CA GLY A 291 13.17 31.59 6.12
C GLY A 291 13.04 30.38 5.18
N SER A 292 13.10 30.56 3.86
CA SER A 292 13.14 29.46 2.89
C SER A 292 14.57 28.92 2.68
N PRO A 293 14.73 27.62 2.34
CA PRO A 293 16.04 27.08 1.96
C PRO A 293 16.50 27.60 0.59
N ASP A 294 17.76 28.04 0.48
CA ASP A 294 18.31 28.50 -0.78
C ASP A 294 18.90 27.37 -1.63
N PHE A 295 18.36 27.20 -2.83
CA PHE A 295 18.79 26.19 -3.80
C PHE A 295 19.76 26.73 -4.87
N THR A 296 20.13 28.01 -4.84
CA THR A 296 20.99 28.65 -5.87
C THR A 296 22.36 27.98 -6.08
N GLY A 297 22.87 27.26 -5.08
CA GLY A 297 24.12 26.47 -5.16
C GLY A 297 23.95 25.01 -5.62
N VAL A 298 22.74 24.55 -5.94
CA VAL A 298 22.48 23.15 -6.33
C VAL A 298 22.58 22.98 -7.84
N VAL A 299 23.71 22.44 -8.30
CA VAL A 299 23.93 22.09 -9.71
C VAL A 299 23.04 20.89 -10.08
N GLY A 300 21.93 21.13 -10.78
CA GLY A 300 20.99 20.08 -11.18
C GLY A 300 19.56 20.50 -11.53
N TYR A 301 19.32 21.78 -11.81
CA TYR A 301 18.06 22.34 -12.31
C TYR A 301 18.34 23.26 -13.52
#